data_AF-A0A8J9YFV9-F1
#
_entry.id   AF-A0A8J9YFV9-F1
#
_cell.length_a   1.000
_cell.length_b   1.000
_cell.length_c   1.000
_cell.angle_alpha   90.00
_cell.angle_beta   90.00
_cell.angle_gamma   90.00
#
_symmetry.space_group_name_H-M   'P 1'
#
loop_
_entity.id
_entity.type
_entity.pdbx_description
1 polymer ?
#
loop_
_entity_poly.entity_id
_entity_poly.type
_entity_poly.pdbx_seq_one_letter_code
_entity_poly.pdbx_strand_id
1 'polypeptide(L)'
;MDEKEELHLTSQELQVLSELDSRQFGFLKLRGTEHGRTRALVLKAVKYLEGMLVQVKEEERACSPGARREICIDPKTYCKLGHFHLLLEDYAKAMSAYQKFYALEQDNWKDPLFLYGLGLCYYHYNAFDW
;
A
#
# COMPACT_ATOMS: atom_id res chain seq x y z
N MET A 1 -22.27 -15.12 -7.35
CA MET A 1 -21.44 -15.36 -6.16
C MET A 1 -20.66 -14.08 -5.96
N ASP A 2 -20.98 -13.34 -4.91
CA ASP A 2 -20.61 -11.94 -4.73
C ASP A 2 -19.09 -11.72 -4.71
N GLU A 3 -18.54 -10.98 -5.67
CA GLU A 3 -17.14 -10.50 -5.67
C GLU A 3 -16.81 -9.69 -4.40
N LYS A 4 -17.83 -9.19 -3.69
CA LYS A 4 -17.71 -8.48 -2.41
C LYS A 4 -17.33 -9.40 -1.24
N GLU A 5 -17.74 -10.67 -1.23
CA GLU A 5 -17.37 -11.62 -0.17
C GLU A 5 -15.90 -12.05 -0.30
N GLU A 6 -15.34 -12.08 -1.51
CA GLU A 6 -13.92 -12.40 -1.74
C GLU A 6 -12.94 -11.35 -1.20
N LEU A 7 -13.40 -10.13 -0.90
CA LEU A 7 -12.56 -9.01 -0.49
C LEU A 7 -12.45 -8.83 1.03
N HIS A 8 -13.19 -9.59 1.83
CA HIS A 8 -13.07 -9.51 3.28
C HIS A 8 -11.79 -10.22 3.77
N LEU A 9 -10.94 -9.47 4.47
CA LEU A 9 -9.74 -9.98 5.13
C LEU A 9 -10.12 -10.51 6.52
N THR A 10 -9.78 -11.77 6.79
CA THR A 10 -9.95 -12.38 8.12
C THR A 10 -8.98 -11.79 9.13
N SER A 11 -9.25 -11.93 10.43
CA SER A 11 -8.33 -11.45 11.48
C SER A 11 -6.94 -12.09 11.39
N GLN A 12 -6.86 -13.36 10.99
CA GLN A 12 -5.59 -14.06 10.79
C GLN A 12 -4.82 -13.47 9.60
N GLU A 13 -5.51 -13.22 8.49
CA GLU A 13 -4.94 -12.56 7.31
C GLU A 13 -4.41 -11.16 7.65
N LEU A 14 -5.19 -10.38 8.40
CA LEU A 14 -4.79 -9.05 8.87
C LEU A 14 -3.57 -9.09 9.77
N GLN A 15 -3.47 -10.09 10.66
CA GLN A 15 -2.29 -10.26 11.50
C GLN A 15 -1.04 -10.50 10.66
N VAL A 16 -1.09 -11.44 9.71
CA VAL A 16 0.04 -11.71 8.80
C VAL A 16 0.40 -10.47 7.99
N LEU A 17 -0.60 -9.77 7.45
CA LEU A 17 -0.40 -8.54 6.68
C LEU A 17 0.21 -7.42 7.53
N SER A 18 -0.12 -7.34 8.82
CA SER A 18 0.39 -6.32 9.73
C SER A 18 1.91 -6.40 9.90
N GLU A 19 2.48 -7.61 9.81
CA GLU A 19 3.92 -7.87 9.98
C GLU A 19 4.74 -7.54 8.72
N LEU A 20 4.10 -7.39 7.56
CA LEU A 20 4.80 -7.11 6.29
C LEU A 20 5.12 -5.63 6.12
N ASP A 21 6.39 -5.30 5.96
CA ASP A 21 6.88 -3.94 5.74
C ASP A 21 7.95 -3.90 4.62
N SER A 22 8.66 -2.79 4.50
CA SER A 22 9.69 -2.60 3.47
C SER A 22 10.95 -3.43 3.72
N ARG A 23 11.27 -3.82 4.96
CA ARG A 23 12.49 -4.56 5.31
C ARG A 23 12.49 -5.99 4.78
N GLN A 24 11.32 -6.55 4.50
CA GLN A 24 11.21 -7.86 3.88
C GLN A 24 11.57 -7.84 2.39
N PHE A 25 11.74 -6.66 1.78
CA PHE A 25 12.20 -6.55 0.40
C PHE A 25 13.59 -7.21 0.22
N GLY A 26 13.74 -8.02 -0.83
CA GLY A 26 14.94 -8.81 -1.09
C GLY A 26 15.04 -10.15 -0.33
N PHE A 27 14.39 -10.26 0.84
CA PHE A 27 14.30 -11.51 1.60
C PHE A 27 13.05 -12.32 1.23
N LEU A 28 11.89 -11.66 1.16
CA LEU A 28 10.62 -12.26 0.79
C LEU A 28 10.39 -12.08 -0.71
N LYS A 29 10.66 -13.13 -1.49
CA LYS A 29 10.52 -13.10 -2.95
C LYS A 29 9.10 -13.45 -3.39
N LEU A 30 8.22 -12.46 -3.44
CA LEU A 30 6.82 -12.68 -3.85
C LEU A 30 6.64 -12.92 -5.35
N ARG A 31 7.61 -12.62 -6.21
CA ARG A 31 7.57 -12.97 -7.65
C ARG A 31 7.88 -14.44 -7.94
N GLY A 32 8.55 -15.14 -7.01
CA GLY A 32 8.88 -16.56 -7.17
C GLY A 32 7.71 -17.50 -6.86
N THR A 33 7.94 -18.79 -7.02
CA THR A 33 6.96 -19.85 -6.67
C THR A 33 6.96 -20.20 -5.18
N GLU A 34 8.02 -19.82 -4.45
CA GLU A 34 8.24 -20.19 -3.04
C GLU A 34 7.19 -19.60 -2.09
N HIS A 35 6.66 -18.42 -2.40
CA HIS A 35 5.75 -17.66 -1.53
C HIS A 35 4.38 -17.39 -2.16
N GLY A 36 3.85 -18.33 -2.94
CA GLY A 36 2.58 -18.16 -3.66
C GLY A 36 1.39 -17.80 -2.76
N ARG A 37 1.30 -18.38 -1.55
CA ARG A 37 0.23 -18.08 -0.58
C ARG A 37 0.33 -16.64 -0.06
N THR A 38 1.52 -16.22 0.36
CA THR A 38 1.78 -14.85 0.84
C THR A 38 1.56 -13.84 -0.28
N ARG A 39 1.99 -14.15 -1.51
CA ARG A 39 1.72 -13.30 -2.70
C ARG A 39 0.22 -13.12 -2.92
N ALA A 40 -0.55 -14.20 -2.90
CA ALA A 40 -2.00 -14.13 -3.08
C ALA A 40 -2.67 -13.27 -2.00
N LEU A 41 -2.22 -13.43 -0.75
CA LEU A 41 -2.70 -12.62 0.37
C LEU A 41 -2.37 -11.13 0.22
N VAL A 42 -1.14 -10.80 -0.19
CA VAL A 42 -0.73 -9.41 -0.43
C VAL A 42 -1.53 -8.81 -1.60
N LEU A 43 -1.77 -9.56 -2.67
CA LEU A 43 -2.61 -9.10 -3.78
C LEU A 43 -4.06 -8.87 -3.36
N LYS A 44 -4.62 -9.74 -2.51
CA LYS A 44 -5.96 -9.55 -1.91
C LYS A 44 -6.00 -8.28 -1.07
N ALA A 45 -4.98 -8.04 -0.25
CA ALA A 45 -4.87 -6.84 0.58
C ALA A 45 -4.76 -5.56 -0.26
N VAL A 46 -3.96 -5.57 -1.32
CA VAL A 46 -3.85 -4.44 -2.27
C VAL A 46 -5.21 -4.12 -2.87
N LYS A 47 -5.93 -5.12 -3.39
CA LYS A 47 -7.27 -4.91 -3.96
C LYS A 47 -8.24 -4.32 -2.94
N TYR A 48 -8.22 -4.83 -1.70
CA TYR A 48 -9.07 -4.33 -0.62
C TYR A 48 -8.77 -2.86 -0.29
N LEU A 49 -7.49 -2.51 -0.11
CA LEU A 49 -7.07 -1.16 0.22
C LEU A 49 -7.34 -0.18 -0.95
N GLU A 50 -7.02 -0.56 -2.19
CA GLU A 50 -7.32 0.24 -3.38
C GLU A 50 -8.84 0.48 -3.51
N GLY A 51 -9.67 -0.55 -3.28
CA GLY A 51 -11.13 -0.43 -3.30
C GLY A 51 -11.67 0.52 -2.24
N MET A 52 -11.16 0.43 -1.00
CA MET A 52 -11.50 1.35 0.08
C MET A 52 -11.12 2.81 -0.29
N LEU A 53 -9.94 3.02 -0.87
CA LEU A 53 -9.49 4.35 -1.32
C LEU A 53 -10.36 4.93 -2.45
N VAL A 54 -10.86 4.08 -3.36
CA VAL A 54 -11.76 4.50 -4.43
C VAL A 54 -13.11 4.91 -3.87
N GLN A 55 -13.70 4.10 -2.98
CA GLN A 55 -14.97 4.43 -2.32
C GLN A 55 -14.92 5.77 -1.61
N VAL A 56 -13.86 6.00 -0.83
CA VAL A 56 -13.61 7.29 -0.18
C VAL A 56 -13.61 8.44 -1.19
N LYS A 57 -12.85 8.32 -2.28
CA LYS A 57 -12.77 9.38 -3.30
C LYS A 57 -14.10 9.62 -4.01
N GLU A 58 -14.90 8.59 -4.21
CA GLU A 58 -16.24 8.70 -4.81
C GLU A 58 -17.21 9.41 -3.88
N GLU A 59 -17.19 9.10 -2.59
CA GLU A 59 -17.97 9.79 -1.56
C GLU A 59 -17.57 11.27 -1.44
N GLU A 60 -16.28 11.57 -1.55
CA GLU A 60 -15.73 12.93 -1.58
C GLU A 60 -16.26 13.75 -2.76
N ARG A 61 -16.38 13.12 -3.94
CA ARG A 61 -16.91 13.75 -5.16
C ARG A 61 -18.43 13.89 -5.14
N ALA A 62 -19.13 12.99 -4.46
CA ALA A 62 -20.58 13.01 -4.32
C ALA A 62 -21.06 14.08 -3.30
N CYS A 63 -20.21 14.45 -2.34
CA CYS A 63 -20.46 15.59 -1.45
C CYS A 63 -20.20 16.93 -2.16
N SER A 64 -21.07 17.91 -1.91
CA SER A 64 -20.91 19.26 -2.47
C SER A 64 -19.62 19.94 -1.96
N PRO A 65 -18.94 20.79 -2.76
CA PRO A 65 -17.61 21.34 -2.47
C PRO A 65 -17.52 22.26 -1.23
N GLY A 66 -18.62 22.44 -0.48
CA GLY A 66 -18.68 23.18 0.79
C GLY A 66 -18.74 22.31 2.04
N ALA A 67 -18.94 21.00 1.92
CA ALA A 67 -18.91 20.06 3.02
C ALA A 67 -17.72 19.11 2.80
N ARG A 68 -16.49 19.61 2.95
CA ARG A 68 -15.32 18.75 3.14
C ARG A 68 -15.53 18.00 4.46
N ARG A 69 -16.24 16.88 4.41
CA ARG A 69 -15.98 15.82 5.38
C ARG A 69 -14.54 15.45 5.09
N GLU A 70 -13.64 15.74 6.02
CA GLU A 70 -12.30 15.15 6.01
C GLU A 70 -12.52 13.64 5.99
N ILE A 71 -12.47 13.03 4.80
CA ILE A 71 -12.47 11.59 4.74
C ILE A 71 -11.10 11.19 5.21
N CYS A 72 -11.02 10.94 6.52
CA CYS A 72 -9.80 10.69 7.24
C CYS A 72 -9.33 9.27 6.93
N ILE A 73 -8.84 9.06 5.71
CA ILE A 73 -8.00 7.92 5.43
C ILE A 73 -6.74 8.12 6.26
N ASP A 74 -6.50 7.22 7.20
CA ASP A 74 -5.24 7.20 7.95
C ASP A 74 -4.08 7.20 6.93
N PRO A 75 -3.17 8.19 6.96
CA PRO A 75 -2.01 8.23 6.08
C PRO A 75 -1.25 6.90 6.04
N LYS A 76 -1.20 6.17 7.17
CA LYS A 76 -0.56 4.85 7.25
C LYS A 76 -1.10 3.82 6.26
N THR A 77 -2.35 3.98 5.81
CA THR A 77 -2.95 3.18 4.74
C THR A 77 -2.12 3.27 3.46
N TYR A 78 -1.71 4.49 3.07
CA TYR A 78 -0.86 4.70 1.90
C TYR A 78 0.54 4.15 2.10
N CYS A 79 1.09 4.28 3.31
CA CYS A 79 2.39 3.68 3.64
C CYS A 79 2.37 2.15 3.48
N LYS A 80 1.32 1.50 4.03
CA LYS A 80 1.15 0.04 3.94
C LYS A 80 0.94 -0.43 2.51
N LEU A 81 0.15 0.30 1.73
CA LEU A 81 -0.04 0.05 0.30
C LEU A 81 1.30 0.15 -0.46
N GLY A 82 2.12 1.15 -0.12
CA GLY A 82 3.48 1.30 -0.64
C GLY A 82 4.36 0.09 -0.33
N HIS A 83 4.33 -0.42 0.91
CA HIS A 83 5.06 -1.63 1.30
C HIS A 83 4.62 -2.85 0.49
N PHE A 84 3.32 -3.06 0.31
CA PHE A 84 2.81 -4.20 -0.47
C PHE A 84 3.22 -4.13 -1.94
N HIS A 85 3.11 -2.96 -2.58
CA HIS A 85 3.57 -2.81 -3.95
C HIS A 85 5.09 -2.99 -4.08
N LEU A 86 5.87 -2.51 -3.11
CA LEU A 86 7.31 -2.73 -3.07
C LEU A 86 7.65 -4.22 -2.98
N LEU A 87 7.00 -4.97 -2.08
CA LEU A 87 7.20 -6.42 -1.96
C LEU A 87 6.74 -7.20 -3.19
N LEU A 88 5.78 -6.66 -3.94
CA LEU A 88 5.36 -7.20 -5.25
C LEU A 88 6.27 -6.74 -6.41
N GLU A 89 7.28 -5.92 -6.13
CA GLU A 89 8.20 -5.30 -7.10
C GLU A 89 7.49 -4.41 -8.14
N ASP A 90 6.37 -3.78 -7.75
CA ASP A 90 5.68 -2.76 -8.52
C ASP A 90 6.12 -1.36 -8.05
N TYR A 91 7.31 -0.95 -8.48
CA TYR A 91 7.94 0.29 -8.02
C TYR A 91 7.14 1.55 -8.39
N ALA A 92 6.43 1.54 -9.52
CA ALA A 92 5.63 2.68 -9.96
C ALA A 92 4.48 2.95 -8.99
N LYS A 93 3.71 1.90 -8.67
CA LYS A 93 2.63 2.03 -7.69
C LYS A 93 3.16 2.28 -6.28
N ALA A 94 4.22 1.59 -5.87
CA ALA A 94 4.85 1.81 -4.57
C ALA A 94 5.26 3.28 -4.39
N MET A 95 5.90 3.87 -5.41
CA MET A 95 6.33 5.27 -5.40
C MET A 95 5.15 6.23 -5.27
N SER A 96 4.08 6.03 -6.05
CA SER A 96 2.89 6.87 -5.98
C SER A 96 2.20 6.83 -4.60
N ALA A 97 2.14 5.66 -3.97
CA ALA A 97 1.58 5.49 -2.63
C ALA A 97 2.46 6.18 -1.57
N TYR A 98 3.79 6.01 -1.65
CA TYR A 98 4.74 6.67 -0.75
C TYR A 98 4.72 8.20 -0.89
N GLN A 99 4.62 8.74 -2.11
CA GLN A 99 4.47 10.18 -2.32
C GLN A 99 3.19 10.71 -1.70
N LYS A 100 2.08 9.97 -1.81
CA LYS A 100 0.82 10.35 -1.19
C LYS A 100 0.92 10.34 0.35
N PHE A 101 1.60 9.34 0.92
CA PHE A 101 1.89 9.32 2.36
C PHE A 101 2.76 10.51 2.79
N TYR A 102 3.84 10.78 2.08
CA TYR A 102 4.75 11.90 2.34
C TYR A 102 4.04 13.26 2.34
N ALA A 103 3.06 13.44 1.45
CA ALA A 103 2.27 14.66 1.38
C ALA A 103 1.23 14.82 2.50
N LEU A 104 0.78 13.70 3.10
CA LEU A 104 -0.27 13.70 4.12
C LEU A 104 0.29 13.70 5.54
N GLU A 105 1.40 12.99 5.78
CA GLU A 105 2.01 12.84 7.10
C GLU A 105 3.16 13.83 7.28
N GLN A 106 3.02 14.79 8.22
CA GLN A 106 4.05 15.82 8.46
C GLN A 106 5.30 15.24 9.13
N ASP A 107 5.11 14.21 9.97
CA ASP A 107 6.18 13.54 10.71
C ASP A 107 6.70 12.27 10.00
N ASN A 108 6.55 12.19 8.67
CA ASN A 108 6.93 11.02 7.87
C ASN A 108 8.41 10.62 8.05
N TRP A 109 9.28 11.58 8.39
CA TRP A 109 10.70 11.37 8.66
C TRP A 109 10.98 10.52 9.91
N LYS A 110 9.98 10.34 10.79
CA LYS A 110 10.07 9.47 11.98
C LYS A 110 9.77 8.01 11.67
N ASP A 111 9.25 7.69 10.49
CA ASP A 111 8.96 6.31 10.09
C ASP A 111 10.14 5.72 9.28
N PRO A 112 11.03 4.93 9.90
CA PRO A 112 12.17 4.36 9.20
C PRO A 112 11.77 3.31 8.16
N LEU A 113 10.63 2.64 8.33
CA LEU A 113 10.16 1.62 7.39
C LEU A 113 9.69 2.29 6.10
N PHE A 114 8.95 3.38 6.23
CA PHE A 114 8.61 4.25 5.10
C PHE A 114 9.87 4.74 4.37
N LEU A 115 10.80 5.39 5.10
CA LEU A 115 12.01 5.98 4.50
C LEU A 115 12.87 4.93 3.79
N TYR A 116 12.99 3.74 4.38
CA TYR A 116 13.71 2.63 3.75
C TYR A 116 13.05 2.20 2.44
N GLY A 117 11.72 2.02 2.44
CA GLY A 117 10.96 1.67 1.23
C GLY A 117 11.04 2.74 0.14
N LEU A 118 10.94 4.02 0.52
CA LEU A 118 11.10 5.15 -0.40
C LEU A 118 12.51 5.20 -1.00
N GLY A 119 13.54 4.99 -0.18
CA GLY A 119 14.93 4.90 -0.62
C GLY A 119 15.16 3.79 -1.64
N LEU A 120 14.55 2.61 -1.44
CA LEU A 120 14.59 1.51 -2.41
C LEU A 120 13.94 1.90 -3.75
N CYS A 121 12.80 2.59 -3.72
CA CYS A 121 12.16 3.09 -4.94
C CYS A 121 13.06 4.10 -5.67
N TYR A 122 13.64 5.08 -4.96
CA TYR A 122 14.57 6.04 -5.57
C TYR A 122 15.80 5.37 -6.14
N TYR A 123 16.39 4.43 -5.41
CA TYR A 123 17.52 3.66 -5.88
C TYR A 123 17.16 2.92 -7.18
N HIS A 124 16.00 2.25 -7.24
CA HIS A 124 15.55 1.57 -8.45
C HIS A 124 15.48 2.50 -9.66
N TYR A 125 14.87 3.68 -9.53
CA TYR A 125 14.75 4.64 -10.63
C TYR A 125 16.05 5.37 -10.99
N ASN A 126 17.03 5.40 -10.09
CA ASN A 126 18.33 6.01 -10.34
C ASN A 126 19.39 4.99 -10.83
N ALA A 127 19.18 3.69 -10.58
CA ALA A 127 20.12 2.62 -10.93
C ALA A 127 19.97 2.13 -12.38
N PHE A 128 18.88 2.48 -13.06
CA PHE A 128 18.63 2.12 -14.45
C PHE A 128 18.30 3.38 -15.26
N ASP A 129 19.13 3.70 -16.25
CA ASP A 129 18.80 4.75 -17.23
C ASP A 129 17.50 4.36 -17.96
N TRP A 130 16.57 5.31 -18.04
CA TRP A 130 15.24 5.14 -18.65
C TRP A 130 15.22 5.55 -20.12
#